data_AF-A0A661T734-F1
#
_entry.id   AF-A0A661T734-F1
#
_cell.length_a   1.000
_cell.length_b   1.000
_cell.length_c   1.000
_cell.angle_alpha   90.00
_cell.angle_beta   90.00
_cell.angle_gamma   90.00
#
_symmetry.space_group_name_H-M   'P 1'
#
loop_
_entity.id
_entity.type
_entity.pdbx_description
1 polymer ?
#
loop_
_entity_poly.entity_id
_entity_poly.type
_entity_poly.pdbx_seq_one_letter_code
_entity_poly.pdbx_strand_id
1 'polypeptide(L)' 'MSESTGYIEIDMFPEEINDMEHWEVVHFKGLLEEVAEEYHCRLVAFSIDHGTVTFAFDSDILMAEIVRILQDDRPD' A
#
# COMPACT_ATOMS: atom_id res chain seq x y z
N MET A 1 1.81 4.46 -24.17
CA MET A 1 0.48 4.74 -23.59
C MET A 1 0.74 4.90 -22.11
N SER A 2 0.34 6.02 -21.51
CA SER A 2 0.62 6.28 -20.09
C SER A 2 -0.30 5.40 -19.26
N GLU A 3 0.22 4.28 -18.76
CA GLU A 3 -0.42 3.54 -17.68
C GLU A 3 -0.38 4.47 -16.46
N SER A 4 -1.52 5.07 -16.14
CA SER A 4 -1.72 5.81 -14.91
C SER A 4 -1.76 4.79 -13.78
N THR A 5 -0.60 4.26 -13.39
CA THR A 5 -0.48 3.48 -12.16
C THR A 5 -0.90 4.40 -11.02
N GLY A 6 -2.10 4.19 -10.48
CA GLY A 6 -2.57 4.94 -9.33
C GLY A 6 -1.71 4.63 -8.12
N TYR A 7 -1.23 5.64 -7.41
CA TYR A 7 -0.57 5.43 -6.12
C TYR A 7 -1.62 5.56 -5.03
N ILE A 8 -1.56 4.67 -4.04
CA ILE A 8 -2.35 4.74 -2.82
C ILE A 8 -1.43 5.26 -1.73
N GLU A 9 -1.81 6.37 -1.12
CA GLU A 9 -1.10 7.00 0.00
C GLU A 9 -1.96 6.84 1.27
N ILE A 10 -1.38 6.26 2.32
CA ILE A 10 -2.07 5.99 3.58
C ILE A 10 -1.17 6.37 4.74
N ASP A 11 -1.67 7.24 5.60
CA ASP A 11 -1.11 7.48 6.92
C ASP A 11 -1.41 6.25 7.79
N MET A 12 -0.37 5.44 8.04
CA MET A 12 -0.50 4.17 8.77
C MET A 12 0.44 4.10 9.98
N PHE A 13 1.58 4.78 9.90
CA PHE A 13 2.61 4.77 10.93
C PHE A 13 2.79 6.18 11.51
N PRO A 14 3.32 6.30 12.74
CA PRO A 14 3.70 7.61 13.26
C PRO A 14 4.79 8.26 12.40
N GLU A 15 4.80 9.58 12.37
CA GLU A 15 5.71 10.41 11.54
C GLU A 15 7.20 10.12 11.77
N GLU A 16 7.56 9.55 12.92
CA GLU A 16 8.92 9.14 13.27
C GLU A 16 9.43 7.94 12.45
N ILE A 17 8.51 7.14 11.89
CA ILE A 17 8.86 5.99 11.05
C ILE A 17 8.97 6.45 9.60
N ASN A 18 10.19 6.69 9.15
CA ASN A 18 10.51 7.08 7.77
C ASN A 18 11.53 6.16 7.09
N ASP A 19 11.74 4.96 7.65
CA ASP A 19 12.76 4.02 7.19
C ASP A 19 12.11 2.75 6.64
N MET A 20 12.45 2.39 5.40
CA MET A 20 11.99 1.12 4.78
C MET A 20 12.54 -0.12 5.48
N GLU A 21 13.60 0.03 6.29
CA GLU A 21 14.21 -1.05 7.08
C GLU A 21 13.53 -1.23 8.45
N HIS A 22 12.60 -0.35 8.82
CA HIS A 22 11.86 -0.48 10.07
C HIS A 22 11.03 -1.78 10.04
N TRP A 23 11.10 -2.57 11.13
CA TRP A 23 10.50 -3.90 11.21
C TRP A 23 9.00 -3.89 10.85
N GLU A 24 8.29 -2.83 11.25
CA GLU A 24 6.86 -2.67 10.99
C GLU A 24 6.56 -2.39 9.51
N VAL A 25 7.42 -1.61 8.85
CA VAL A 25 7.33 -1.29 7.41
C VAL A 25 7.65 -2.52 6.58
N VAL A 26 8.69 -3.27 6.96
CA VAL A 26 9.05 -4.54 6.32
C VAL A 26 7.91 -5.55 6.45
N HIS A 27 7.31 -5.66 7.63
CA HIS A 27 6.17 -6.54 7.87
C HIS A 27 4.97 -6.14 7.00
N PHE A 28 4.62 -4.86 6.95
CA PHE A 28 3.52 -4.37 6.12
C PHE A 28 3.76 -4.58 4.61
N LYS A 29 4.98 -4.33 4.14
CA LYS A 29 5.37 -4.64 2.76
C LYS A 29 5.15 -6.13 2.45
N GLY A 30 5.54 -7.02 3.37
CA GLY A 30 5.32 -8.46 3.24
C GLY A 30 3.84 -8.81 3.08
N LEU A 31 2.96 -8.22 3.91
CA LEU A 31 1.51 -8.42 3.79
C LEU A 31 0.96 -7.96 2.44
N LEU A 32 1.41 -6.81 1.93
CA LEU A 32 1.02 -6.32 0.60
C LEU A 32 1.51 -7.27 -0.51
N GLU A 33 2.69 -7.86 -0.38
CA GLU A 33 3.23 -8.84 -1.33
C GLU A 33 2.45 -10.16 -1.29
N GLU A 34 2.07 -10.65 -0.11
CA GLU A 34 1.21 -11.83 0.05
C GLU A 34 -0.16 -11.62 -0.59
N VAL A 35 -0.80 -10.47 -0.33
CA VAL A 35 -2.06 -10.11 -0.98
C VAL A 35 -1.88 -9.97 -2.50
N ALA A 36 -0.77 -9.39 -2.97
CA ALA A 36 -0.51 -9.32 -4.40
C ALA A 36 -0.48 -10.72 -5.02
N GLU A 37 0.20 -11.66 -4.38
CA GLU A 37 0.32 -13.04 -4.85
C GLU A 37 -1.05 -13.74 -4.93
N GLU A 38 -1.91 -13.59 -3.91
CA GLU A 38 -3.26 -14.16 -3.90
C GLU A 38 -4.13 -13.66 -5.07
N TYR A 39 -3.93 -12.40 -5.46
CA TYR A 39 -4.65 -11.79 -6.58
C TYR A 39 -3.92 -11.93 -7.93
N HIS A 40 -2.83 -12.70 -8.00
CA HIS A 40 -1.97 -12.82 -9.19
C HIS A 40 -1.46 -11.47 -9.72
N CYS A 41 -1.24 -10.53 -8.82
CA CYS A 41 -0.77 -9.18 -9.08
C CYS A 41 0.66 -8.99 -8.56
N ARG A 42 1.27 -7.84 -8.86
CA ARG A 42 2.58 -7.47 -8.34
C ARG A 42 2.55 -6.09 -7.71
N LEU A 43 3.24 -5.96 -6.58
CA LEU A 43 3.55 -4.67 -5.98
C LEU A 43 4.59 -3.97 -6.85
N VAL A 44 4.18 -2.92 -7.57
CA VAL A 44 5.04 -2.21 -8.54
C VAL A 44 5.76 -1.03 -7.91
N ALA A 45 5.21 -0.47 -6.83
CA ALA A 45 5.84 0.59 -6.06
C ALA A 45 5.51 0.43 -4.57
N PHE A 46 6.50 0.73 -3.72
CA PHE A 46 6.35 0.81 -2.28
C PHE A 46 7.37 1.80 -1.73
N SER A 47 6.93 2.74 -0.90
CA SER A 47 7.76 3.75 -0.25
C SER A 47 7.08 4.23 1.02
N ILE A 48 7.86 4.80 1.93
CA ILE A 48 7.36 5.45 3.13
C ILE A 48 7.92 6.87 3.19
N ASP A 49 7.08 7.83 3.55
CA ASP A 49 7.46 9.22 3.85
C ASP A 49 6.77 9.65 5.15
N HIS A 50 7.55 9.89 6.20
CA HIS A 50 7.07 10.37 7.52
C HIS A 50 5.80 9.65 7.99
N GLY A 51 5.85 8.32 8.08
CA GLY A 51 4.72 7.50 8.53
C GLY A 51 3.62 7.23 7.48
N THR A 52 3.65 7.96 6.37
CA THR A 52 2.74 7.76 5.22
C THR A 52 3.33 6.73 4.27
N VAL A 53 2.63 5.62 4.08
CA VAL A 53 3.00 4.59 3.12
C VAL A 53 2.40 4.91 1.77
N THR A 54 3.23 4.90 0.74
CA THR A 54 2.82 5.01 -0.66
C THR A 54 3.08 3.69 -1.36
N PHE A 55 2.06 3.08 -1.96
CA PHE A 55 2.23 1.86 -2.74
C PHE A 55 1.34 1.82 -3.97
N ALA A 56 1.69 0.94 -4.91
CA ALA A 56 0.88 0.70 -6.09
C ALA A 56 1.01 -0.76 -6.56
N PHE A 57 -0.07 -1.27 -7.14
CA PHE A 57 -0.12 -2.59 -7.76
C PHE A 57 -0.34 -2.49 -9.27
N ASP A 58 0.06 -3.52 -9.99
CA ASP A 58 -0.16 -3.70 -11.44
C ASP A 58 -1.63 -3.98 -11.81
N SER A 59 -2.56 -3.90 -10.84
CA SER A 59 -3.97 -4.28 -11.02
C SER A 59 -4.90 -3.25 -10.42
N ASP A 60 -5.65 -2.58 -11.31
CA ASP A 60 -6.69 -1.63 -10.93
C ASP A 60 -7.79 -2.27 -10.05
N ILE A 61 -8.07 -3.57 -10.26
CA ILE A 61 -9.09 -4.30 -9.48
C ILE A 61 -8.63 -4.42 -8.02
N LEU A 62 -7.38 -4.83 -7.80
CA LEU A 62 -6.83 -4.96 -6.45
C LEU A 62 -6.75 -3.60 -5.77
N MET A 63 -6.33 -2.56 -6.49
CA MET A 63 -6.27 -1.20 -5.94
C MET A 63 -7.64 -0.67 -5.54
N ALA A 64 -8.68 -0.94 -6.35
CA ALA A 64 -10.05 -0.57 -6.00
C ALA A 64 -10.56 -1.29 -4.75
N GLU A 65 -10.26 -2.60 -4.59
CA GLU A 65 -10.68 -3.35 -3.40
C GLU A 65 -9.95 -2.88 -2.14
N ILE A 66 -8.63 -2.62 -2.22
CA ILE A 66 -7.86 -2.08 -1.09
C ILE A 66 -8.41 -0.72 -0.66
N VAL A 67 -8.69 0.18 -1.61
CA VAL A 67 -9.31 1.48 -1.30
C VAL A 67 -10.67 1.30 -0.62
N ARG A 68 -11.49 0.33 -1.03
CA ARG A 68 -12.77 0.05 -0.36
C ARG A 68 -12.57 -0.39 1.07
N ILE A 69 -11.65 -1.32 1.32
CA ILE A 69 -11.36 -1.82 2.67
C ILE A 69 -10.90 -0.67 3.59
N LEU A 70 -10.03 0.20 3.08
CA LEU A 70 -9.50 1.34 3.83
C LEU A 70 -10.53 2.45 4.06
N GLN A 71 -11.49 2.62 3.14
CA GLN A 71 -12.57 3.60 3.29
C GLN A 71 -13.68 3.13 4.24
N ASP A 72 -13.86 1.82 4.39
CA ASP A 72 -14.88 1.22 5.28
C ASP A 72 -14.55 1.40 6.77
N ASP A 73 -13.28 1.65 7.13
CA ASP A 73 -12.84 1.87 8.52
C ASP A 73 -13.18 3.28 9.06
N ARG A 74 -14.02 4.07 8.37
CA ARG A 74 -14.60 5.31 8.94
C ARG A 74 -15.95 5.01 9.59
N PRO A 75 -16.04 4.82 10.92
CA PRO A 75 -17.33 4.88 11.60
C PRO A 75 -17.93 6.28 11.44
N ASP A 76 -19.21 6.33 11.05
CA ASP A 76 -20.07 7.52 11.05
C ASP A 76 -20.09 8.23 12.43
#